data_AF-A0A5E4L551-F1
#
_entry.id   AF-A0A5E4L551-F1
#
_cell.length_a   1.000
_cell.length_b   1.000
_cell.length_c   1.000
_cell.angle_alpha   90.00
_cell.angle_beta   90.00
_cell.angle_gamma   90.00
#
_symmetry.space_group_name_H-M   'P 1'
#
loop_
_entity.id
_entity.type
_entity.pdbx_description
1 polymer ?
#
loop_
_entity_poly.entity_id
_entity_poly.type
_entity_poly.pdbx_seq_one_letter_code
_entity_poly.pdbx_strand_id
1 'polypeptide(L)'
;MNEITLFKAFCEKKGVSPASLIRELILRELEVPVPHTVAGRNMIAYDKESDRFTWSVALDNGEDVEVLKNVSPDFLEELQDIIHRGLEERASFIGRVKKDSVPVPGEILRRER
;
A
#
# COMPACT_ATOMS: atom_id res chain seq x y z
N MET A 1 -30.21 9.51 -14.41
CA MET A 1 -30.18 10.69 -13.51
C MET A 1 -28.72 11.15 -13.47
N ASN A 2 -28.45 12.42 -13.78
CA ASN A 2 -27.09 12.89 -14.08
C ASN A 2 -26.30 13.19 -12.79
N GLU A 3 -25.02 12.84 -12.71
CA GLU A 3 -24.18 13.01 -11.50
C GLU A 3 -24.14 14.47 -11.01
N ILE A 4 -24.15 15.42 -11.96
CA ILE A 4 -24.20 16.86 -11.69
C ILE A 4 -25.49 17.24 -10.93
N THR A 5 -26.60 16.56 -11.20
CA THR A 5 -27.89 16.79 -10.54
C THR A 5 -27.85 16.30 -9.09
N LEU A 6 -27.18 15.17 -8.84
CA LEU A 6 -27.00 14.62 -7.49
C LEU A 6 -26.11 15.51 -6.63
N PHE A 7 -25.01 16.03 -7.21
CA PHE A 7 -24.11 16.92 -6.48
C PHE A 7 -24.76 18.25 -6.12
N LYS A 8 -25.55 18.83 -7.04
CA LYS A 8 -26.32 20.06 -6.75
C LYS A 8 -27.33 19.84 -5.63
N ALA A 9 -28.11 18.76 -5.69
CA ALA A 9 -29.08 18.43 -4.64
C ALA A 9 -28.42 18.21 -3.27
N PHE A 10 -27.22 17.60 -3.25
CA PHE A 10 -26.42 17.45 -2.04
C PHE A 10 -25.97 18.79 -1.45
N CYS A 11 -25.50 19.71 -2.30
CA CYS A 11 -25.08 21.05 -1.89
C CYS A 11 -26.27 21.87 -1.35
N GLU A 12 -27.42 21.80 -2.03
CA GLU A 12 -28.67 22.45 -1.61
C GLU A 12 -29.14 21.94 -0.24
N LYS A 13 -29.10 20.61 -0.01
CA LYS A 13 -29.45 20.01 1.29
C LYS A 13 -28.54 20.48 2.43
N LYS A 14 -27.27 20.80 2.12
CA LYS A 14 -26.29 21.33 3.07
C LYS A 14 -26.31 22.87 3.19
N GLY A 15 -27.14 23.57 2.43
CA GLY A 15 -27.21 25.03 2.43
C GLY A 15 -25.96 25.72 1.90
N VAL A 16 -25.14 25.03 1.11
CA VAL A 16 -23.88 25.55 0.55
C VAL A 16 -23.96 25.58 -0.98
N SER A 17 -23.25 26.52 -1.60
CA SER A 17 -23.12 26.52 -3.05
C SER A 17 -22.12 25.44 -3.50
N PRO A 18 -22.29 24.82 -4.68
CA PRO A 18 -21.29 23.91 -5.23
C PRO A 18 -19.89 24.51 -5.31
N ALA A 19 -19.79 25.80 -5.67
CA ALA A 19 -18.52 26.51 -5.77
C ALA A 19 -17.84 26.72 -4.41
N SER A 20 -18.61 27.06 -3.37
CA SER A 20 -18.07 27.21 -2.02
C SER A 20 -17.61 25.87 -1.44
N LEU A 21 -18.38 24.80 -1.66
CA LEU A 21 -18.00 23.47 -1.20
C LEU A 21 -16.75 22.95 -1.92
N ILE A 22 -16.64 23.13 -3.24
CA ILE A 22 -15.43 22.76 -3.99
C ILE A 22 -14.23 23.55 -3.50
N ARG A 23 -14.38 24.86 -3.29
CA ARG A 23 -13.29 25.70 -2.76
C ARG A 23 -12.85 25.25 -1.36
N GLU A 24 -13.79 24.93 -0.49
CA GLU A 24 -13.50 24.41 0.85
C GLU A 24 -12.75 23.08 0.79
N LEU A 25 -13.18 22.15 -0.08
CA LEU A 25 -12.50 20.87 -0.27
C LEU A 25 -11.07 21.05 -0.80
N ILE A 26 -10.87 21.94 -1.77
CA ILE A 26 -9.53 22.26 -2.29
C ILE A 26 -8.65 22.87 -1.21
N LEU A 27 -9.16 23.84 -0.44
CA LEU A 27 -8.39 24.47 0.64
C LEU A 27 -8.03 23.47 1.74
N ARG A 28 -8.95 22.57 2.08
CA ARG A 28 -8.70 21.49 3.04
C ARG A 28 -7.61 20.53 2.58
N GLU A 29 -7.58 20.19 1.29
CA GLU A 29 -6.53 19.35 0.70
C GLU A 29 -5.17 20.06 0.68
N LEU A 30 -5.17 21.39 0.52
CA LEU A 30 -3.96 22.22 0.57
C LEU A 30 -3.43 22.43 1.99
N GLU A 31 -4.32 22.54 2.98
CA GLU A 31 -3.96 22.75 4.39
C GLU A 31 -3.50 21.45 5.08
N VAL A 32 -4.05 20.31 4.67
CA VAL A 32 -3.63 18.98 5.15
C VAL A 32 -3.27 18.16 3.92
N PRO A 33 -2.06 18.34 3.35
CA PRO A 33 -1.59 17.48 2.28
C PRO A 33 -1.38 16.10 2.90
N VAL A 34 -2.38 15.23 2.79
CA VAL A 34 -2.21 13.80 3.04
C VAL A 34 -1.34 13.30 1.89
N PRO A 35 -0.10 12.87 2.13
CA PRO A 35 0.76 12.45 1.04
C PRO A 35 0.07 11.31 0.31
N HIS A 36 -0.23 11.49 -0.99
CA HIS A 36 -0.90 10.47 -1.79
C HIS A 36 -0.12 9.15 -1.86
N THR A 37 1.18 9.19 -1.54
CA THR A 37 2.05 8.03 -1.38
C THR A 37 2.96 8.27 -0.20
N VAL A 38 2.77 7.51 0.88
CA VAL A 38 3.68 7.51 2.05
C VAL A 38 4.59 6.29 1.92
N ALA A 39 5.90 6.52 1.92
CA ALA A 39 6.90 5.47 1.95
C ALA A 39 7.30 5.17 3.40
N GLY A 40 7.79 3.95 3.62
CA GLY A 40 8.20 3.50 4.95
C GLY A 40 8.83 2.11 4.91
N ARG A 41 9.17 1.60 6.09
CA ARG A 41 9.82 0.30 6.27
C ARG A 41 8.97 -0.59 7.17
N ASN A 42 8.78 -1.84 6.73
CA ASN A 42 8.12 -2.87 7.56
C ASN A 42 8.96 -3.19 8.81
N MET A 43 8.28 -3.29 9.94
CA MET A 43 8.84 -3.67 11.23
C MET A 43 7.97 -4.75 11.85
N ILE A 44 8.61 -5.84 12.30
CA ILE A 44 7.94 -6.90 13.04
C ILE A 44 8.56 -6.93 14.44
N ALA A 45 7.73 -6.71 15.46
CA ALA A 45 8.12 -6.72 16.86
C ALA A 45 7.54 -7.95 17.56
N TYR A 46 8.39 -8.65 18.31
CA TYR A 46 8.00 -9.80 19.15
C TYR A 46 7.78 -9.35 20.59
N ASP A 47 6.57 -9.58 21.10
CA ASP A 47 6.23 -9.46 22.50
C ASP A 47 6.40 -10.81 23.20
N LYS A 48 7.40 -10.88 24.08
CA LYS A 48 7.76 -12.07 24.84
C LYS A 48 6.77 -12.40 25.95
N GLU A 49 6.01 -11.41 26.44
CA GLU A 49 5.08 -11.63 27.55
C GLU A 49 3.82 -12.33 27.08
N SER A 50 3.32 -11.94 25.91
CA SER A 50 2.10 -12.51 25.32
C SER A 50 2.36 -13.61 24.29
N ASP A 51 3.63 -13.84 23.93
CA ASP A 51 4.05 -14.69 22.81
C ASP A 51 3.35 -14.31 21.49
N ARG A 52 3.39 -13.02 21.18
CA ARG A 52 2.72 -12.45 20.00
C ARG A 52 3.62 -11.52 19.23
N PHE A 53 3.25 -11.31 17.98
CA PHE A 53 3.92 -10.37 17.10
C PHE A 53 3.00 -9.21 16.73
N THR A 54 3.62 -8.07 16.48
CA THR A 54 2.99 -6.89 15.89
C THR A 54 3.76 -6.50 14.64
N TRP A 55 3.04 -6.28 13.54
CA TRP A 55 3.59 -5.75 12.30
C TRP A 55 3.17 -4.28 12.18
N SER A 56 4.16 -3.39 12.07
CA SER A 56 3.98 -1.97 11.78
C SER A 56 4.80 -1.54 10.56
N VAL A 57 4.47 -0.36 10.03
CA VAL A 57 5.27 0.35 9.03
C VAL A 57 5.76 1.64 9.66
N ALA A 58 7.07 1.77 9.81
CA ALA A 58 7.70 3.04 10.16
C ALA A 58 7.76 3.92 8.91
N LEU A 59 6.97 4.98 8.90
CA LEU A 59 6.87 5.91 7.78
C LEU A 59 8.05 6.89 7.80
N ASP A 60 8.41 7.40 6.62
CA ASP A 60 9.52 8.35 6.48
C ASP A 60 9.26 9.70 7.19
N ASN A 61 8.00 9.99 7.53
CA ASN A 61 7.61 11.16 8.32
C ASN A 61 7.80 10.96 9.84
N GLY A 62 8.29 9.79 10.27
CA GLY A 62 8.53 9.45 11.68
C GLY A 62 7.31 8.90 12.43
N GLU A 63 6.18 8.70 11.76
CA GLU A 63 5.01 8.02 12.32
C GLU A 63 5.09 6.50 12.13
N ASP A 64 4.54 5.75 13.08
CA ASP A 64 4.38 4.30 12.96
C ASP A 64 2.91 3.96 12.71
N VAL A 65 2.65 3.18 11.66
CA VAL A 65 1.32 2.66 11.35
C VAL A 65 1.26 1.18 11.66
N GLU A 66 0.40 0.79 12.59
CA GLU A 66 0.13 -0.62 12.91
C GLU A 66 -0.67 -1.26 11.77
N VAL A 67 -0.16 -2.37 11.23
CA VAL A 67 -0.81 -3.15 10.16
C VAL A 67 -1.56 -4.35 10.74
N LEU A 68 -0.90 -5.09 11.64
CA LEU A 68 -1.46 -6.24 12.34
C LEU A 68 -0.94 -6.30 13.78
N LYS A 69 -1.81 -6.64 14.72
CA LYS A 69 -1.49 -6.76 16.15
C LYS A 69 -1.88 -8.13 16.70
N ASN A 70 -1.21 -8.54 17.78
CA ASN A 70 -1.50 -9.78 18.52
C ASN A 70 -1.45 -11.03 17.63
N VAL A 71 -0.53 -11.05 16.68
CA VAL A 71 -0.36 -12.11 15.70
C VAL A 71 0.30 -13.32 16.36
N SER A 72 -0.24 -14.53 16.15
CA SER A 72 0.39 -15.76 16.66
C SER A 72 1.67 -16.10 15.88
N PRO A 73 2.62 -16.83 16.50
CA PRO A 73 3.77 -17.40 15.80
C PRO A 73 3.35 -18.25 14.59
N ASP A 74 2.42 -19.19 14.76
CA ASP A 74 1.92 -20.08 13.70
C ASP A 74 1.45 -19.33 12.45
N PHE A 75 0.77 -18.19 12.64
CA PHE A 75 0.29 -17.37 11.53
C PHE A 75 1.45 -16.76 10.75
N LEU A 76 2.49 -16.28 11.43
CA LEU A 76 3.66 -15.71 10.75
C LEU A 76 4.48 -16.77 10.03
N GLU A 77 4.60 -17.96 10.59
CA GLU A 77 5.26 -19.09 9.94
C GLU A 77 4.53 -19.49 8.64
N GLU A 78 3.20 -19.62 8.70
CA GLU A 78 2.39 -19.93 7.51
C GLU A 78 2.46 -18.81 6.47
N LEU A 79 2.41 -17.55 6.91
CA LEU A 79 2.56 -16.38 6.03
C LEU A 79 3.93 -16.37 5.34
N GLN A 80 5.00 -16.69 6.08
CA GLN A 80 6.36 -16.78 5.55
C GLN A 80 6.43 -17.82 4.43
N ASP A 81 5.84 -19.00 4.64
CA ASP A 81 5.82 -20.07 3.65
C ASP A 81 5.07 -19.67 2.38
N ILE A 82 3.89 -19.06 2.51
CA ILE A 82 3.08 -18.61 1.36
C ILE A 82 3.83 -17.53 0.57
N ILE A 83 4.45 -16.56 1.26
CA ILE A 83 5.26 -15.52 0.61
C ILE A 83 6.45 -16.14 -0.12
N HIS A 84 7.14 -17.12 0.50
CA HIS A 84 8.28 -17.78 -0.12
C HIS A 84 7.89 -18.47 -1.42
N ARG A 85 6.80 -19.25 -1.41
CA ARG A 85 6.28 -19.93 -2.60
C ARG A 85 5.94 -18.93 -3.71
N GLY A 86 5.24 -17.84 -3.39
CA GLY A 86 4.93 -16.80 -4.38
C GLY A 86 6.18 -16.14 -4.99
N LEU A 87 7.24 -15.95 -4.19
CA LEU A 87 8.52 -15.43 -4.68
C LEU A 87 9.26 -16.43 -5.58
N GLU A 88 9.19 -17.74 -5.29
CA GLU A 88 9.74 -18.82 -6.11
C GLU A 88 8.98 -18.98 -7.43
N GLU A 89 7.65 -18.94 -7.40
CA GLU A 89 6.80 -18.95 -8.59
C GLU A 89 7.14 -17.78 -9.50
N ARG A 90 7.24 -16.56 -8.92
CA ARG A 90 7.68 -15.38 -9.66
C ARG A 90 9.07 -15.57 -10.26
N ALA A 91 10.03 -16.08 -9.48
CA ALA A 91 11.39 -16.30 -9.95
C ALA A 91 11.42 -17.28 -11.14
N SER A 92 10.62 -18.35 -11.06
CA SER A 92 10.46 -19.33 -12.12
C SER A 92 9.83 -18.71 -13.37
N PHE A 93 8.77 -17.93 -13.20
CA PHE A 93 8.08 -17.23 -14.30
C PHE A 93 9.00 -16.28 -15.08
N ILE A 94 9.85 -15.51 -14.38
CA ILE A 94 10.81 -14.60 -15.02
C ILE A 94 12.11 -15.28 -15.46
N GLY A 95 12.22 -16.61 -15.32
CA GLY A 95 13.42 -17.37 -15.68
C GLY A 95 14.65 -17.07 -14.80
N ARG A 96 14.44 -16.54 -13.58
CA ARG A 96 15.53 -16.21 -12.65
C ARG A 96 16.00 -17.47 -11.93
N VAL A 97 17.06 -18.08 -12.45
CA VAL A 97 17.67 -19.31 -11.90
C VAL A 97 18.62 -19.03 -10.73
N LYS A 98 19.32 -17.87 -10.75
CA LYS A 98 20.26 -17.49 -9.68
C LYS A 98 19.70 -16.33 -8.87
N LYS A 99 19.86 -16.37 -7.54
CA LYS A 99 19.34 -15.35 -6.60
C LYS A 99 19.72 -13.92 -7.00
N ASP A 100 20.96 -13.72 -7.44
CA ASP A 100 21.51 -12.41 -7.81
C ASP A 100 21.49 -12.15 -9.33
N SER A 101 20.81 -12.99 -10.10
CA SER A 101 20.65 -12.76 -11.54
C SER A 101 19.50 -11.80 -11.83
N VAL A 102 19.73 -10.89 -12.78
CA VAL A 102 18.74 -9.93 -13.26
C VAL A 102 18.02 -10.55 -14.47
N PRO A 103 16.67 -10.61 -14.47
CA PRO A 103 15.94 -11.04 -15.65
C PRO A 103 16.17 -10.04 -16.80
N VAL A 104 16.56 -10.54 -17.96
CA VAL A 104 16.77 -9.72 -19.17
C VAL A 104 15.59 -9.95 -20.12
N PRO A 105 14.88 -8.90 -20.55
CA PRO A 105 13.82 -9.02 -21.56
C PRO A 105 14.32 -9.70 -22.84
N GLY A 106 13.54 -10.65 -23.36
CA GLY A 106 13.91 -11.40 -24.56
C GLY A 106 14.05 -10.52 -25.81
N GLU A 107 13.38 -9.37 -25.85
CA GLU A 107 13.46 -8.36 -26.90
C GLU A 107 14.86 -7.76 -27.01
N ILE A 108 15.58 -7.64 -25.90
CA ILE A 108 16.99 -7.20 -25.89
C ILE A 108 17.87 -8.27 -26.53
N LEU A 109 17.62 -9.55 -26.21
CA LEU A 109 18.40 -10.69 -26.69
C LEU A 109 18.11 -11.04 -28.16
N ARG A 110 16.93 -10.67 -28.69
CA ARG A 110 16.53 -10.96 -30.08
C ARG A 110 17.05 -9.95 -31.12
N ARG A 111 17.76 -8.90 -30.71
CA ARG A 111 18.34 -7.90 -31.63
C ARG A 111 19.68 -8.35 -32.24
N GLU A 112 19.75 -9.54 -32.84
CA GLU A 112 20.82 -9.95 -33.77
C GLU A 112 20.33 -11.03 -34.76
N ARG A 113 19.17 -10.83 -35.38
CA ARG A 113 18.80 -11.54 -36.62
C ARG A 113 18.08 -10.60 -37.58
#